data_AF-A0A2K8K7T2-F1
#
_entry.id   AF-A0A2K8K7T2-F1
#
_cell.length_a   1.000
_cell.length_b   1.000
_cell.length_c   1.000
_cell.angle_alpha   90.00
_cell.angle_beta   90.00
_cell.angle_gamma   90.00
#
_symmetry.space_group_name_H-M   'P 1'
#
loop_
_entity.id
_entity.type
_entity.pdbx_description
1 polymer ?
#
loop_
_entity_poly.entity_id
_entity_poly.type
_entity_poly.pdbx_seq_one_letter_code
_entity_poly.pdbx_strand_id
1 'polypeptide(L)'
;MTTNDFMPIERFYALKSTFERIWGKDTYLELKHCSDLKVWKKYCERTLRVTEMAAAETVRIADDEWHKGLSEIIQHGIRGVKAAKSFDELFQYFAAAYTEVSFHQMGFMPSVHLATRSQLRKGTWCLDRYRSVQYVQNADQKAHLAKRLQGRKKQADPDGA
;
A
#
# COMPACT_ATOMS: atom_id res chain seq x y z
N MET A 1 19.54 23.48 -24.07
CA MET A 1 18.99 22.25 -24.66
C MET A 1 18.79 21.24 -23.54
N THR A 2 17.60 21.23 -22.93
CA THR A 2 17.24 20.22 -21.93
C THR A 2 16.67 19.03 -22.70
N THR A 3 17.46 17.96 -22.81
CA THR A 3 16.98 16.64 -23.21
C THR A 3 15.92 16.24 -22.19
N ASN A 4 14.66 16.44 -22.59
CA ASN A 4 13.50 15.84 -21.95
C ASN A 4 13.62 14.34 -22.25
N ASP A 5 14.47 13.66 -21.47
CA ASP A 5 14.66 12.22 -21.56
C ASP A 5 13.31 11.60 -21.26
N PHE A 6 12.66 11.17 -22.34
CA PHE A 6 11.40 10.47 -22.35
C PHE A 6 11.59 9.21 -21.50
N MET A 7 11.29 9.29 -20.20
CA MET A 7 11.43 8.13 -19.33
C MET A 7 10.42 7.09 -19.81
N PRO A 8 10.84 5.96 -20.40
CA PRO A 8 9.92 5.04 -21.04
C PRO A 8 8.94 4.51 -19.99
N ILE A 9 7.64 4.67 -20.23
CA ILE A 9 6.58 4.24 -19.32
C ILE A 9 6.71 2.74 -18.97
N GLU A 10 7.37 1.97 -19.84
CA GLU A 10 7.76 0.58 -19.70
C GLU A 10 8.58 0.31 -18.42
N ARG A 11 9.33 1.31 -17.92
CA ARG A 11 10.16 1.17 -16.71
C ARG A 11 9.34 0.99 -15.43
N PHE A 12 8.06 1.35 -15.43
CA PHE A 12 7.18 1.23 -14.25
C PHE A 12 6.47 -0.13 -14.17
N TYR A 13 7.03 -1.18 -14.79
CA TYR A 13 6.43 -2.53 -14.85
C TYR A 13 6.02 -3.08 -13.49
N ALA A 14 6.87 -2.93 -12.47
CA ALA A 14 6.57 -3.41 -11.11
C ALA A 14 5.29 -2.80 -10.56
N LEU A 15 5.09 -1.48 -10.72
CA LEU A 15 3.89 -0.81 -10.24
C LEU A 15 2.66 -1.16 -11.08
N LYS A 16 2.81 -1.31 -12.41
CA LYS A 16 1.73 -1.81 -13.28
C LYS A 16 1.25 -3.19 -12.85
N SER A 17 2.17 -4.11 -12.58
CA SER A 17 1.86 -5.45 -12.11
C SER A 17 1.19 -5.42 -10.74
N THR A 18 1.65 -4.58 -9.82
CA THR A 18 0.98 -4.40 -8.52
C THR A 18 -0.44 -3.88 -8.70
N PHE A 19 -0.66 -2.87 -9.55
CA PHE A 19 -2.01 -2.36 -9.82
C PHE A 19 -2.90 -3.38 -10.52
N GLU A 20 -2.36 -4.19 -11.44
CA GLU A 20 -3.08 -5.32 -12.03
C GLU A 20 -3.54 -6.31 -10.97
N ARG A 21 -2.68 -6.65 -10.01
CA ARG A 21 -3.02 -7.59 -8.93
C ARG A 21 -4.09 -7.06 -7.99
N ILE A 22 -4.15 -5.75 -7.79
CA ILE A 22 -5.13 -5.10 -6.90
C ILE A 22 -6.46 -4.88 -7.63
N TRP A 23 -6.40 -4.39 -8.88
CA TRP A 23 -7.56 -3.86 -9.61
C TRP A 23 -8.02 -4.72 -10.79
N GLY A 24 -7.29 -5.78 -11.12
CA GLY A 24 -7.60 -6.69 -12.22
C GLY A 24 -6.90 -6.36 -13.54
N LYS A 25 -7.05 -7.28 -14.50
CA LYS A 25 -6.36 -7.29 -15.79
C LYS A 25 -6.59 -6.02 -16.62
N ASP A 26 -7.80 -5.45 -16.57
CA ASP A 26 -8.13 -4.24 -17.34
C ASP A 26 -7.28 -3.04 -16.92
N THR A 27 -6.84 -3.01 -15.66
CA THR A 27 -5.92 -1.98 -15.17
C THR A 27 -4.54 -2.08 -15.81
N TYR A 28 -4.05 -3.29 -16.05
CA TYR A 28 -2.80 -3.46 -16.79
C TYR A 28 -2.94 -2.95 -18.22
N LEU A 29 -4.05 -3.27 -18.90
CA LEU A 29 -4.31 -2.80 -20.26
C LEU A 29 -4.38 -1.26 -20.32
N GLU A 30 -5.06 -0.63 -19.36
CA GLU A 30 -5.16 0.82 -19.23
C GLU A 30 -3.79 1.47 -18.96
N LEU A 31 -2.87 0.79 -18.28
CA LEU A 31 -1.56 1.35 -17.88
C LEU A 31 -0.38 0.95 -18.77
N LYS A 32 -0.47 -0.13 -19.55
CA LYS A 32 0.66 -0.76 -20.25
C LYS A 32 1.47 0.23 -21.09
N HIS A 33 0.78 1.08 -21.84
CA HIS A 33 1.37 2.10 -22.72
C HIS A 33 0.88 3.52 -22.39
N CYS A 34 0.33 3.73 -21.20
CA CYS A 34 -0.31 4.99 -20.84
C CYS A 34 0.70 6.01 -20.31
N SER A 35 0.93 7.08 -21.06
CA SER A 35 1.71 8.25 -20.65
C SER A 35 0.86 9.36 -20.01
N ASP A 36 -0.45 9.14 -19.83
CA ASP A 36 -1.33 10.13 -19.19
C ASP A 36 -1.19 10.07 -17.67
N LEU A 37 -0.53 11.08 -17.11
CA LEU A 37 -0.35 11.26 -15.68
C LEU A 37 -1.69 11.22 -14.90
N LYS A 38 -2.81 11.66 -15.48
CA LYS A 38 -4.12 11.65 -14.82
C LYS A 38 -4.60 10.23 -14.54
N VAL A 39 -4.38 9.31 -15.47
CA VAL A 39 -4.75 7.89 -15.32
C VAL A 39 -3.94 7.28 -14.17
N TRP A 40 -2.65 7.56 -14.10
CA TRP A 40 -1.81 7.06 -13.02
C TRP A 40 -2.17 7.65 -11.65
N LYS A 41 -2.45 8.95 -11.58
CA LYS A 41 -2.97 9.61 -10.37
C LYS A 41 -4.24 8.93 -9.86
N LYS A 42 -5.17 8.62 -10.76
CA LYS A 42 -6.42 7.91 -10.43
C LYS A 42 -6.12 6.58 -9.73
N TYR A 43 -5.20 5.76 -10.26
CA TYR A 43 -4.86 4.49 -9.63
C TYR A 43 -4.11 4.64 -8.31
N CYS A 44 -3.14 5.55 -8.22
CA CYS A 44 -2.44 5.86 -6.98
C CYS A 44 -3.41 6.32 -5.88
N GLU A 45 -4.30 7.28 -6.17
CA GLU A 45 -5.31 7.75 -5.22
C GLU A 45 -6.27 6.63 -4.80
N ARG A 46 -6.75 5.84 -5.76
CA ARG A 46 -7.66 4.72 -5.49
C ARG A 46 -7.01 3.69 -4.55
N THR A 47 -5.72 3.41 -4.75
CA THR A 47 -4.95 2.48 -3.92
C THR A 47 -4.72 3.03 -2.51
N LEU A 48 -4.43 4.32 -2.35
CA LEU A 48 -4.36 4.94 -1.02
C LEU A 48 -5.70 4.88 -0.27
N ARG A 49 -6.81 5.21 -0.95
CA ARG A 49 -8.16 5.14 -0.35
C ARG A 49 -8.56 3.73 0.07
N VAL A 50 -8.26 2.72 -0.76
CA VAL A 50 -8.60 1.34 -0.41
C VAL A 50 -7.78 0.83 0.77
N THR A 51 -6.55 1.32 0.95
CA THR A 51 -5.75 1.01 2.14
C THR A 51 -6.39 1.55 3.42
N GLU A 52 -6.87 2.80 3.42
CA GLU A 52 -7.60 3.38 4.56
C GLU A 52 -8.88 2.60 4.88
N MET A 53 -9.69 2.33 3.86
CA MET A 53 -10.94 1.56 4.00
C MET A 53 -10.68 0.14 4.53
N ALA A 54 -9.72 -0.57 3.95
CA ALA A 54 -9.37 -1.92 4.38
C ALA A 54 -8.85 -1.94 5.82
N ALA A 55 -8.04 -0.96 6.21
CA ALA A 55 -7.56 -0.84 7.58
C ALA A 55 -8.72 -0.60 8.57
N ALA A 56 -9.67 0.29 8.25
CA ALA A 56 -10.85 0.53 9.07
C ALA A 56 -11.71 -0.74 9.25
N GLU A 57 -11.78 -1.61 8.24
CA GLU A 57 -12.55 -2.85 8.32
C GLU A 57 -11.82 -4.01 9.03
N THR A 58 -10.49 -4.01 9.03
CA THR A 58 -9.69 -5.17 9.47
C THR A 58 -8.96 -4.96 10.79
N VAL A 59 -8.61 -3.72 11.12
CA VAL A 59 -7.96 -3.38 12.39
C VAL A 59 -9.05 -3.11 13.42
N ARG A 60 -9.22 -4.05 14.35
CA ARG A 60 -10.28 -4.00 15.37
C ARG A 60 -9.79 -3.61 16.75
N ILE A 61 -8.49 -3.80 17.00
CA ILE A 61 -7.86 -3.51 18.28
C ILE A 61 -6.68 -2.57 17.98
N ALA A 62 -6.91 -1.29 18.22
CA ALA A 62 -5.96 -0.19 18.07
C ALA A 62 -6.30 0.91 19.10
N ASP A 63 -5.35 1.80 19.39
CA ASP A 63 -5.63 3.03 20.13
C ASP A 63 -6.43 4.03 19.27
N ASP A 64 -7.09 5.00 19.93
CA ASP A 64 -7.95 6.00 19.26
C ASP A 64 -7.18 6.87 18.26
N GLU A 65 -5.87 7.07 18.47
CA GLU A 65 -5.02 7.87 17.60
C GLU A 65 -4.53 7.10 16.38
N TRP A 66 -4.56 5.77 16.40
CA TRP A 66 -4.03 4.95 15.32
C TRP A 66 -4.75 5.17 14.00
N HIS A 67 -6.09 5.11 14.01
CA HIS A 67 -6.89 5.34 12.80
C HIS A 67 -6.74 6.78 12.30
N LYS A 68 -6.66 7.75 13.21
CA LYS A 68 -6.42 9.15 12.88
C LYS A 68 -5.07 9.34 12.20
N GLY A 69 -4.00 8.79 12.77
CA GLY A 69 -2.66 8.88 12.19
C GLY A 69 -2.55 8.19 10.83
N LEU A 70 -3.22 7.04 10.64
CA LEU A 70 -3.29 6.40 9.33
C LEU A 70 -4.01 7.30 8.32
N SER A 71 -5.15 7.87 8.71
CA SER A 71 -5.92 8.78 7.86
C SER A 71 -5.09 10.01 7.47
N GLU A 72 -4.36 10.61 8.41
CA GLU A 72 -3.48 11.76 8.15
C GLU A 72 -2.40 11.44 7.11
N ILE A 73 -1.72 10.29 7.23
CA ILE A 73 -0.73 9.80 6.26
C ILE A 73 -1.37 9.64 4.88
N ILE A 74 -2.52 8.94 4.82
CA ILE A 74 -3.23 8.67 3.57
C ILE A 74 -3.69 9.96 2.90
N GLN A 75 -4.30 10.89 3.65
CA GLN A 75 -4.77 12.16 3.12
C GLN A 75 -3.61 13.05 2.65
N HIS A 76 -2.47 13.03 3.34
CA HIS A 76 -1.26 13.71 2.88
C HIS A 76 -0.75 13.11 1.55
N GLY A 77 -0.67 11.77 1.45
CA GLY A 77 -0.31 11.08 0.23
C GLY A 77 -1.26 11.40 -0.94
N ILE A 78 -2.58 11.42 -0.69
CA ILE A 78 -3.59 11.78 -1.71
C ILE A 78 -3.39 13.22 -2.20
N ARG A 79 -3.14 14.18 -1.30
CA ARG A 79 -2.84 15.57 -1.68
C ARG A 79 -1.60 15.65 -2.56
N GLY A 80 -0.53 14.95 -2.18
CA GLY A 80 0.71 14.88 -2.97
C GLY A 80 0.50 14.28 -4.36
N VAL A 81 -0.14 13.11 -4.43
CA VAL A 81 -0.51 12.44 -5.69
C VAL A 81 -1.33 13.37 -6.61
N LYS A 82 -2.31 14.09 -6.05
CA LYS A 82 -3.11 15.04 -6.84
C LYS A 82 -2.30 16.22 -7.35
N ALA A 83 -1.39 16.75 -6.54
CA ALA A 83 -0.56 17.90 -6.86
C ALA A 83 0.58 17.60 -7.85
N ALA A 84 1.02 16.33 -7.96
CA ALA A 84 2.16 15.92 -8.78
C ALA A 84 2.08 16.40 -10.24
N LYS A 85 3.17 16.94 -10.77
CA LYS A 85 3.25 17.47 -12.15
C LYS A 85 4.05 16.57 -13.08
N SER A 86 4.70 15.55 -12.54
CA SER A 86 5.48 14.55 -13.28
C SER A 86 5.26 13.15 -12.70
N PHE A 87 5.71 12.12 -13.43
CA PHE A 87 5.72 10.75 -12.94
C PHE A 87 6.64 10.57 -11.72
N ASP A 88 7.79 11.24 -11.71
CA ASP A 88 8.73 11.18 -10.60
C ASP A 88 8.11 11.74 -9.31
N GLU A 89 7.46 12.92 -9.40
CA GLU A 89 6.72 13.48 -8.27
C GLU A 89 5.59 12.55 -7.81
N LEU A 90 4.83 12.00 -8.77
CA LEU A 90 3.72 11.09 -8.47
C LEU A 90 4.19 9.87 -7.67
N PHE A 91 5.22 9.19 -8.15
CA PHE A 91 5.71 7.97 -7.52
C PHE A 91 6.48 8.25 -6.24
N GLN A 92 7.15 9.40 -6.13
CA GLN A 92 7.73 9.85 -4.86
C GLN A 92 6.66 10.01 -3.78
N TYR A 93 5.57 10.73 -4.05
CA TYR A 93 4.48 10.88 -3.08
C TYR A 93 3.80 9.56 -2.73
N PHE A 94 3.57 8.71 -3.74
CA PHE A 94 2.96 7.41 -3.54
C PHE A 94 3.85 6.48 -2.68
N ALA A 95 5.15 6.41 -2.97
CA ALA A 95 6.10 5.61 -2.21
C ALA A 95 6.33 6.11 -0.79
N ALA A 96 6.40 7.44 -0.60
CA ALA A 96 6.49 8.04 0.73
C ALA A 96 5.28 7.66 1.59
N ALA A 97 4.06 7.81 1.06
CA ALA A 97 2.84 7.43 1.78
C ALA A 97 2.84 5.96 2.19
N TYR A 98 3.19 5.03 1.28
CA TYR A 98 3.23 3.60 1.64
C TYR A 98 4.36 3.23 2.61
N THR A 99 5.47 3.96 2.58
CA THR A 99 6.55 3.79 3.56
C THR A 99 6.06 4.19 4.95
N GLU A 100 5.42 5.35 5.07
CA GLU A 100 4.83 5.84 6.32
C GLU A 100 3.73 4.90 6.83
N VAL A 101 2.82 4.44 5.96
CA VAL A 101 1.80 3.44 6.31
C VAL A 101 2.44 2.18 6.87
N SER A 102 3.51 1.69 6.24
CA SER A 102 4.19 0.47 6.67
C SER A 102 4.75 0.61 8.09
N PHE A 103 5.46 1.71 8.38
CA PHE A 103 5.95 1.99 9.74
C PHE A 103 4.83 2.23 10.74
N HIS A 104 3.75 2.90 10.32
CA HIS A 104 2.58 3.15 11.15
C HIS A 104 1.90 1.85 11.58
N GLN A 105 1.74 0.91 10.65
CA GLN A 105 1.18 -0.43 10.89
C GLN A 105 2.06 -1.30 11.79
N MET A 106 3.39 -1.19 11.67
CA MET A 106 4.34 -1.97 12.48
C MET A 106 4.50 -1.45 13.92
N GLY A 107 3.96 -0.27 14.24
CA GLY A 107 3.85 0.20 15.62
C GLY A 107 4.37 1.61 15.86
N PHE A 108 5.29 2.18 15.09
CA PHE A 108 5.75 3.57 15.29
C PHE A 108 6.63 4.01 14.11
N MET A 109 6.40 5.21 13.60
CA MET A 109 7.36 5.86 12.70
C MET A 109 8.31 6.69 13.55
N PRO A 110 9.64 6.45 13.54
CA PRO A 110 10.58 7.32 14.24
C PRO A 110 10.49 8.73 13.65
N SER A 111 9.96 9.69 14.40
CA SER A 111 10.04 11.08 13.97
C SER A 111 11.48 11.54 14.13
N VAL A 112 12.05 12.06 13.04
CA VAL A 112 13.46 12.48 12.95
C VAL A 112 13.80 13.56 13.99
N HIS A 113 12.79 14.26 14.52
CA HIS A 113 12.94 15.26 15.57
C HIS A 113 13.26 14.70 16.96
N LEU A 114 13.09 13.41 17.22
CA LEU A 114 13.31 12.80 18.53
C LEU A 114 14.53 11.85 18.60
N ALA A 115 15.19 11.56 17.48
CA ALA A 115 16.32 10.63 17.46
C ALA A 115 17.45 11.10 16.54
N THR A 116 18.58 11.48 17.14
CA THR A 116 19.88 11.54 16.47
C THR A 116 20.23 10.16 15.91
N ARG A 117 19.85 9.89 14.65
CA ARG A 117 20.08 8.67 13.85
C ARG A 117 19.49 7.39 14.46
N SER A 118 18.39 6.90 13.88
CA SER A 118 17.91 5.54 14.11
C SER A 118 18.95 4.52 13.63
N GLN A 119 19.57 3.78 14.54
CA GLN A 119 20.52 2.70 14.21
C GLN A 119 19.76 1.40 13.92
N LEU A 120 20.22 0.61 12.95
CA LEU A 120 19.68 -0.73 12.69
C LEU A 120 20.15 -1.72 13.77
N ARG A 121 19.52 -1.67 14.95
CA ARG A 121 19.81 -2.53 16.10
C ARG A 121 18.52 -3.08 16.70
N LYS A 122 18.56 -4.33 17.18
CA LYS A 122 17.45 -4.97 17.89
C LYS A 122 17.09 -4.13 19.13
N GLY A 123 15.79 -3.90 19.37
CA GLY A 123 15.30 -3.09 20.49
C GLY A 123 15.27 -1.57 20.21
N THR A 124 16.02 -1.06 19.24
CA THR A 124 15.89 0.34 18.75
C THR A 124 14.66 0.52 17.86
N TRP A 125 14.28 -0.57 17.18
CA TRP A 125 13.06 -0.69 16.39
C TRP A 125 12.01 -1.56 17.11
N CYS A 126 12.09 -1.70 18.44
CA CYS A 126 10.93 -2.15 19.22
C CYS A 126 9.94 -1.00 19.23
N LEU A 127 9.08 -0.98 18.22
CA LEU A 127 8.06 0.05 18.01
C LEU A 127 6.83 -0.19 18.89
N ASP A 128 6.79 -1.31 19.62
CA ASP A 128 5.77 -1.67 20.59
C ASP A 128 5.82 -0.85 21.90
N ARG A 129 6.86 -0.03 22.08
CA ARG A 129 6.97 0.89 23.24
C ARG A 129 5.79 1.85 23.38
N TYR A 130 5.16 2.22 22.27
CA TYR A 130 4.05 3.19 22.27
C TYR A 130 2.71 2.56 21.94
N ARG A 131 2.67 1.53 21.06
CA ARG A 131 1.42 0.88 20.65
C ARG A 131 1.65 -0.51 20.06
N SER A 132 0.60 -1.33 20.09
CA SER A 132 0.51 -2.60 19.38
C SER A 132 -0.81 -2.66 18.62
N VAL A 133 -0.79 -3.16 17.39
CA VAL A 133 -1.98 -3.33 16.54
C VAL A 133 -2.20 -4.82 16.34
N GLN A 134 -3.45 -5.28 16.47
CA GLN A 134 -3.79 -6.67 16.24
C GLN A 134 -4.74 -6.83 15.04
N TYR A 135 -4.33 -7.66 14.09
CA TYR A 135 -5.18 -8.15 13.02
C TYR A 135 -5.86 -9.44 13.50
N VAL A 136 -7.17 -9.37 13.74
CA VAL A 136 -7.93 -10.50 14.30
C VAL A 136 -8.75 -11.16 13.20
N GLN A 137 -8.68 -12.49 13.12
CA GLN A 137 -9.50 -13.28 12.20
C GLN A 137 -10.72 -13.87 12.92
N ASN A 138 -11.92 -13.44 12.53
CA ASN A 138 -13.18 -13.97 13.06
C ASN A 138 -13.58 -15.31 12.40
N ALA A 139 -14.67 -15.92 12.89
CA ALA A 139 -15.13 -17.24 12.43
C ALA A 139 -15.47 -17.27 10.93
N ASP A 140 -16.17 -16.24 10.43
CA ASP A 140 -16.54 -16.13 9.02
C ASP A 140 -15.31 -16.01 8.11
N GLN A 141 -14.35 -15.18 8.51
CA GLN A 141 -13.08 -15.02 7.79
C GLN A 141 -12.29 -16.34 7.76
N LYS A 142 -12.32 -17.15 8.84
CA LYS A 142 -11.73 -18.49 8.86
C LYS A 142 -12.44 -19.44 7.89
N ALA A 143 -13.77 -19.43 7.86
CA ALA A 143 -14.57 -20.25 6.96
C ALA A 143 -14.31 -19.90 5.48
N HIS A 144 -14.26 -18.60 5.15
CA HIS A 144 -13.91 -18.14 3.81
C HIS A 144 -12.51 -18.57 3.38
N LEU A 145 -11.52 -18.47 4.28
CA LEU A 145 -10.16 -18.94 4.01
C LEU A 145 -10.13 -20.46 3.74
N ALA A 146 -10.82 -21.25 4.55
CA ALA A 146 -10.91 -22.70 4.37
C ALA A 146 -11.50 -23.06 3.00
N LYS A 147 -12.61 -22.42 2.60
CA LYS A 147 -13.24 -22.61 1.28
C LYS A 147 -12.28 -22.28 0.13
N ARG A 148 -11.53 -21.18 0.25
CA ARG A 148 -10.52 -20.78 -0.75
C ARG A 148 -9.39 -21.82 -0.88
N LEU A 149 -8.88 -22.33 0.24
CA LEU A 149 -7.82 -23.33 0.25
C LEU A 149 -8.30 -24.67 -0.36
N GLN A 150 -9.54 -25.08 -0.09
CA GLN A 150 -10.14 -26.26 -0.70
C GLN A 150 -10.31 -26.10 -2.22
N GLY A 151 -10.79 -24.94 -2.69
CA GLY A 151 -10.90 -24.65 -4.12
C GLY A 151 -9.56 -24.73 -4.84
N ARG A 152 -8.48 -24.24 -4.21
CA ARG A 152 -7.13 -24.34 -4.77
C ARG A 152 -6.61 -25.77 -4.84
N LYS A 153 -6.96 -26.63 -3.86
CA LYS A 153 -6.63 -28.05 -3.90
C LYS A 153 -7.36 -28.77 -5.05
N LYS A 154 -8.66 -28.53 -5.22
CA LYS A 154 -9.44 -29.11 -6.33
C LYS A 154 -8.96 -28.67 -7.72
N GLN A 155 -8.47 -27.44 -7.86
CA GLN A 155 -7.85 -26.98 -9.12
C GLN A 155 -6.47 -27.58 -9.37
N ALA A 156 -5.74 -27.93 -8.31
CA ALA A 156 -4.43 -28.57 -8.40
C ALA A 156 -4.52 -30.08 -8.63
N ASP A 157 -5.69 -30.69 -8.39
CA ASP A 157 -5.97 -32.11 -8.59
C ASP A 157 -7.38 -32.31 -9.20
N PRO A 158 -7.52 -32.04 -10.52
CA PRO A 158 -8.82 -32.11 -11.21
C PRO A 158 -9.32 -33.55 -11.43
N ASP A 159 -8.44 -34.57 -11.33
CA ASP A 159 -8.73 -35.98 -11.64
C ASP A 159 -8.70 -36.89 -10.39
N GLY A 160 -8.62 -36.33 -9.18
CA GLY A 160 -8.61 -37.08 -7.91
C GLY A 160 -9.99 -37.57 -7.43
N ALA A 161 -10.72 -38.28 -8.30
CA ALA A 161 -11.93 -39.05 -7.95
C ALA A 161 -11.86 -40.47 -8.53
#